data_AF-A0A6B3IQH7-F1
#
_entry.id   AF-A0A6B3IQH7-F1
#
_cell.length_a   1.000
_cell.length_b   1.000
_cell.length_c   1.000
_cell.angle_alpha   90.00
_cell.angle_beta   90.00
_cell.angle_gamma   90.00
#
_symmetry.space_group_name_H-M   'P 1'
#
loop_
_entity.id
_entity.type
_entity.pdbx_description
1 polymer ?
#
loop_
_entity_poly.entity_id
_entity_poly.type
_entity_poly.pdbx_seq_one_letter_code
_entity_poly.pdbx_strand_id
1 'polypeptide(L)'
;AEARGLTYERDRNGNQWAWLGDPLAGDAVVTGSHLDSVPDGGAFDGPLGVVSSFAALDELHSRGAVFTRPLAITNFGDEEGARFGLACVGSRLAAGQLTVADAHRLRDADGTTLPAAMESAGYDPGAIGSDPERLARIGAFVELHVEQGR
;
A
#
# COMPACT_ATOMS: atom_id res chain seq x y z
N ALA A 1 11.96 -5.60 3.54
CA ALA A 1 11.08 -6.72 3.95
C ALA A 1 11.89 -8.01 4.13
N GLU A 2 12.48 -8.55 3.06
CA GLU A 2 13.14 -9.87 3.04
C GLU A 2 14.22 -10.06 4.12
N ALA A 3 15.08 -9.06 4.35
CA ALA A 3 16.11 -9.10 5.39
C ALA A 3 15.55 -9.25 6.83
N ARG A 4 14.25 -8.97 7.03
CA ARG A 4 13.52 -9.16 8.30
C ARG A 4 12.72 -10.46 8.33
N GLY A 5 12.92 -11.35 7.36
CA GLY A 5 12.20 -12.63 7.26
C GLY A 5 10.73 -12.50 6.85
N LEU A 6 10.33 -11.35 6.32
CA LEU A 6 8.96 -11.12 5.86
C LEU A 6 8.77 -11.65 4.44
N THR A 7 7.62 -12.28 4.19
CA THR A 7 7.21 -12.66 2.84
C THR A 7 6.73 -11.42 2.10
N TYR A 8 7.49 -10.99 1.10
CA TYR A 8 7.10 -9.88 0.23
C TYR A 8 6.14 -10.37 -0.86
N GLU A 9 5.08 -9.61 -1.10
CA GLU A 9 4.25 -9.73 -2.29
C GLU A 9 3.84 -8.36 -2.80
N ARG A 10 3.46 -8.30 -4.07
CA ARG A 10 2.85 -7.14 -4.69
C ARG A 10 1.51 -7.56 -5.25
N ASP A 11 0.45 -6.86 -4.86
CA ASP A 11 -0.91 -7.23 -5.28
C ASP A 11 -1.21 -6.77 -6.72
N ARG A 12 -2.41 -7.13 -7.18
CA ARG A 12 -2.89 -6.81 -8.54
C ARG A 12 -3.02 -5.32 -8.81
N ASN A 13 -3.09 -4.49 -7.77
CA ASN A 13 -3.22 -3.04 -7.85
C ASN A 13 -1.88 -2.32 -7.64
N GLY A 14 -0.77 -3.09 -7.55
CA GLY A 14 0.56 -2.54 -7.36
C GLY A 14 0.91 -2.20 -5.92
N ASN A 15 0.00 -2.42 -4.95
CA ASN A 15 0.33 -2.22 -3.54
C ASN A 15 1.32 -3.29 -3.10
N GLN A 16 2.27 -2.90 -2.27
CA GLN A 16 3.33 -3.76 -1.78
C GLN A 16 3.01 -4.20 -0.36
N TRP A 17 3.19 -5.48 -0.07
CA TRP A 17 2.88 -6.09 1.22
C TRP A 17 4.09 -6.89 1.71
N ALA A 18 4.37 -6.79 3.00
CA ALA A 18 5.39 -7.57 3.68
C ALA A 18 4.77 -8.27 4.88
N TRP A 19 4.60 -9.60 4.77
CA TRP A 19 3.87 -10.41 5.74
C TRP A 19 4.79 -11.11 6.74
N LEU A 20 4.40 -11.06 8.01
CA LEU A 20 4.85 -11.94 9.07
C LEU A 20 3.72 -12.94 9.39
N GLY A 21 4.02 -14.24 9.25
CA GLY A 21 3.03 -15.30 9.41
C GLY A 21 2.21 -15.56 8.15
N ASP A 22 1.20 -16.43 8.26
CA ASP A 22 0.35 -16.83 7.13
C ASP A 22 -0.84 -15.85 6.98
N PRO A 23 -0.94 -15.08 5.88
CA PRO A 23 -2.07 -14.18 5.65
C PRO A 23 -3.42 -14.91 5.57
N LEU A 24 -3.44 -16.22 5.25
CA LEU A 24 -4.67 -17.02 5.18
C LEU A 24 -5.25 -17.35 6.56
N ALA A 25 -4.50 -17.17 7.64
CA ALA A 25 -5.02 -17.31 9.00
C ALA A 25 -6.09 -16.24 9.33
N GLY A 26 -6.14 -15.14 8.57
CA GLY A 26 -7.11 -14.05 8.75
C GLY A 26 -6.84 -13.22 10.00
N ASP A 27 -7.74 -12.28 10.28
CA ASP A 27 -7.65 -11.34 11.40
C ASP A 27 -6.27 -10.67 11.51
N ALA A 28 -5.63 -10.31 10.40
CA ALA A 28 -4.30 -9.72 10.39
C ALA A 28 -4.31 -8.29 10.99
N VAL A 29 -3.19 -7.92 11.61
CA VAL A 29 -2.90 -6.51 11.95
C VAL A 29 -2.07 -5.93 10.82
N VAL A 30 -2.63 -4.98 10.09
CA VAL A 30 -1.95 -4.30 8.99
C VAL A 30 -1.52 -2.91 9.45
N THR A 31 -0.29 -2.53 9.13
CA THR A 31 0.20 -1.17 9.30
C THR A 31 0.95 -0.76 8.06
N GLY A 32 1.09 0.53 7.80
CA GLY A 32 1.73 1.02 6.59
C GLY A 32 1.26 2.40 6.23
N SER A 33 1.62 2.83 5.02
CA SER A 33 1.23 4.11 4.44
C SER A 33 1.54 4.08 2.93
N HIS A 34 2.18 5.11 2.38
CA HIS A 34 2.58 5.23 0.98
C HIS A 34 4.05 5.68 0.83
N LEU A 35 4.58 5.60 -0.39
CA LEU A 35 5.95 6.02 -0.74
C LEU A 35 6.00 6.95 -1.96
N ASP A 36 4.87 7.15 -2.66
CA ASP A 36 4.75 8.25 -3.59
C ASP A 36 4.65 9.58 -2.85
N SER A 37 4.87 10.67 -3.58
CA SER A 37 4.89 12.03 -3.04
C SER A 37 4.41 13.02 -4.08
N VAL A 38 4.00 14.20 -3.64
CA VAL A 38 3.77 15.37 -4.52
C VAL A 38 5.07 15.99 -5.04
N PRO A 39 5.03 16.76 -6.14
CA PRO A 39 6.12 17.65 -6.52
C PRO A 39 6.51 18.55 -5.34
N ASP A 40 7.82 18.65 -5.08
CA ASP A 40 8.37 19.40 -3.94
C ASP A 40 7.87 18.93 -2.55
N GLY A 41 7.45 17.66 -2.46
CA GLY A 41 7.04 17.02 -1.21
C GLY A 41 8.16 16.85 -0.18
N GLY A 42 7.77 16.75 1.09
CA GLY A 42 8.68 16.52 2.21
C GLY A 42 9.08 15.05 2.36
N ALA A 43 10.02 14.77 3.27
CA ALA A 43 10.52 13.42 3.50
C ALA A 43 9.64 12.54 4.43
N PHE A 44 8.57 13.11 5.00
CA PHE A 44 7.80 12.46 6.08
C PHE A 44 6.40 12.02 5.67
N ASP A 45 5.77 12.69 4.71
CA ASP A 45 4.42 12.39 4.22
C ASP A 45 4.43 11.08 3.42
N GLY A 46 3.86 10.02 3.97
CA GLY A 46 4.02 8.63 3.49
C GLY A 46 5.19 7.85 4.13
N PRO A 47 6.47 8.12 3.80
CA PRO A 47 7.60 7.33 4.29
C PRO A 47 7.70 7.23 5.80
N LEU A 48 7.23 8.22 6.57
CA LEU A 48 7.19 8.10 8.03
C LEU A 48 6.38 6.89 8.47
N GLY A 49 5.19 6.69 7.90
CA GLY A 49 4.33 5.56 8.23
C GLY A 49 4.98 4.23 7.88
N VAL A 50 5.44 4.07 6.64
CA VAL A 50 6.07 2.83 6.15
C VAL A 50 7.32 2.47 6.94
N VAL A 51 8.24 3.42 7.13
CA VAL A 51 9.50 3.18 7.84
C VAL A 51 9.25 2.91 9.33
N SER A 52 8.31 3.63 9.95
CA SER A 52 7.99 3.41 11.37
C SER A 52 7.33 2.06 11.61
N SER A 53 6.55 1.54 10.66
CA SER A 53 6.03 0.17 10.74
C SER A 53 7.15 -0.88 10.81
N PHE A 54 8.22 -0.71 10.00
CA PHE A 54 9.40 -1.58 10.10
C PHE A 54 10.15 -1.40 11.41
N ALA A 55 10.33 -0.16 11.87
CA ALA A 55 10.99 0.11 13.15
C ALA A 55 10.21 -0.48 14.34
N ALA A 56 8.88 -0.39 14.32
CA ALA A 56 8.01 -0.98 15.34
C ALA A 56 8.10 -2.51 15.35
N LEU A 57 8.16 -3.14 14.17
CA LEU A 57 8.38 -4.59 14.06
C LEU A 57 9.73 -5.00 14.65
N ASP A 58 10.81 -4.28 14.32
CA ASP A 58 12.16 -4.55 14.83
C ASP A 58 12.18 -4.42 16.37
N GLU A 59 11.53 -3.39 16.90
CA GLU A 59 11.41 -3.19 18.34
C GLU A 59 10.63 -4.33 19.02
N LEU A 60 9.51 -4.76 18.45
CA LEU A 60 8.73 -5.89 18.96
C LEU A 60 9.55 -7.19 18.98
N HIS A 61 10.30 -7.47 17.92
CA HIS A 61 11.23 -8.60 17.89
C HIS A 61 12.29 -8.49 18.98
N SER A 62 12.90 -7.31 19.18
CA SER A 62 13.93 -7.11 20.20
C SER A 62 13.41 -7.35 21.63
N ARG A 63 12.12 -7.10 21.87
CA ARG A 63 11.43 -7.34 23.13
C ARG A 63 10.97 -8.79 23.31
N GLY A 64 11.21 -9.66 22.33
CA GLY A 64 10.75 -11.05 22.36
C GLY A 64 9.22 -11.18 22.25
N ALA A 65 8.56 -10.25 21.56
CA ALA A 65 7.12 -10.33 21.35
C ALA A 65 6.74 -11.61 20.58
N VAL A 66 5.68 -12.28 21.01
CA VAL A 66 5.09 -13.42 20.31
C VAL A 66 3.87 -12.95 19.53
N PHE A 67 3.91 -13.12 18.21
CA PHE A 67 2.81 -12.75 17.33
C PHE A 67 1.77 -13.86 17.27
N THR A 68 0.55 -13.58 17.73
CA THR A 68 -0.58 -14.53 17.70
C THR A 68 -1.50 -14.33 16.49
N ARG A 69 -1.29 -13.24 15.74
CA ARG A 69 -2.01 -12.88 14.53
C ARG A 69 -1.00 -12.57 13.43
N PRO A 70 -1.33 -12.78 12.14
CA PRO A 70 -0.49 -12.31 11.04
C PRO A 70 -0.32 -10.79 11.12
N LEU A 71 0.85 -10.30 10.74
CA LEU A 71 1.13 -8.87 10.61
C LEU A 71 1.53 -8.57 9.17
N ALA A 72 1.02 -7.46 8.63
CA ALA A 72 1.49 -6.96 7.34
C ALA A 72 1.97 -5.52 7.45
N ILE A 73 3.08 -5.23 6.78
CA ILE A 73 3.49 -3.86 6.48
C ILE A 73 3.14 -3.59 5.02
N THR A 74 2.31 -2.57 4.76
CA THR A 74 1.85 -2.23 3.41
C THR A 74 2.41 -0.88 2.95
N ASN A 75 2.63 -0.77 1.65
CA ASN A 75 2.88 0.48 0.93
C ASN A 75 1.86 0.56 -0.21
N PHE A 76 0.89 1.46 -0.07
CA PHE A 76 -0.14 1.69 -1.09
C PHE A 76 0.43 2.49 -2.26
N GLY A 77 -0.02 2.15 -3.48
CA GLY A 77 0.40 2.85 -4.68
C GLY A 77 -0.45 4.08 -4.97
N ASP A 78 0.22 5.20 -5.27
CA ASP A 78 -0.37 6.46 -5.75
C ASP A 78 -1.45 6.98 -4.78
N GLU A 79 -1.01 7.22 -3.54
CA GLU A 79 -1.83 7.78 -2.47
C GLU A 79 -2.08 9.27 -2.69
N GLU A 80 -1.06 10.03 -3.06
CA GLU A 80 -1.13 11.49 -3.19
C GLU A 80 -1.99 11.91 -4.39
N GLY A 81 -2.07 11.03 -5.40
CA GLY A 81 -2.75 11.30 -6.66
C GLY A 81 -2.07 12.40 -7.49
N ALA A 82 -0.81 12.71 -7.18
CA ALA A 82 -0.06 13.80 -7.79
C ALA A 82 0.06 13.67 -9.32
N ARG A 83 0.13 12.43 -9.82
CA ARG A 83 0.29 12.17 -11.25
C ARG A 83 -1.04 12.14 -12.00
N PHE A 84 -2.05 11.47 -11.44
CA PHE A 84 -3.31 11.16 -12.15
C PHE A 84 -4.52 11.96 -11.66
N GLY A 85 -4.33 12.86 -10.70
CA GLY A 85 -5.38 13.74 -10.17
C GLY A 85 -6.42 13.03 -9.30
N LEU A 86 -6.14 11.80 -8.88
CA LEU A 86 -6.99 11.02 -7.99
C LEU A 86 -6.14 10.39 -6.90
N ALA A 87 -6.38 10.79 -5.66
CA ALA A 87 -5.72 10.22 -4.49
C ALA A 87 -6.16 8.76 -4.23
N CYS A 88 -5.27 8.01 -3.57
CA CYS A 88 -5.49 6.68 -3.04
C CYS A 88 -5.85 5.63 -4.11
N VAL A 89 -5.21 5.65 -5.29
CA VAL A 89 -5.58 4.76 -6.41
C VAL A 89 -5.49 3.29 -6.00
N GLY A 90 -4.35 2.87 -5.45
CA GLY A 90 -4.09 1.47 -5.10
C GLY A 90 -5.03 0.92 -4.02
N SER A 91 -5.31 1.71 -2.97
CA SER A 91 -6.20 1.31 -1.88
C SER A 91 -7.68 1.40 -2.28
N ARG A 92 -8.09 2.40 -3.06
CA ARG A 92 -9.46 2.50 -3.59
C ARG A 92 -9.78 1.38 -4.58
N LEU A 93 -8.84 0.99 -5.44
CA LEU A 93 -9.01 -0.18 -6.31
C LEU A 93 -9.25 -1.43 -5.45
N ALA A 94 -8.38 -1.69 -4.47
CA ALA A 94 -8.51 -2.85 -3.58
C ALA A 94 -9.87 -2.88 -2.85
N ALA A 95 -10.32 -1.72 -2.34
CA ALA A 95 -11.59 -1.54 -1.65
C ALA A 95 -12.82 -1.47 -2.57
N GLY A 96 -12.64 -1.57 -3.90
CA GLY A 96 -13.72 -1.43 -4.88
C GLY A 96 -14.35 -0.04 -4.91
N GLN A 97 -13.70 0.97 -4.33
CA GLN A 97 -14.13 2.38 -4.35
C GLN A 97 -13.70 3.10 -5.63
N LEU A 98 -12.73 2.54 -6.37
CA LEU A 98 -12.40 2.94 -7.73
C LEU A 98 -12.69 1.77 -8.66
N THR A 99 -13.55 1.97 -9.66
CA THR A 99 -13.83 0.93 -10.65
C THR A 99 -12.69 0.83 -11.66
N VAL A 100 -12.51 -0.36 -12.26
CA VAL A 100 -11.51 -0.55 -13.34
C VAL A 100 -11.76 0.43 -14.50
N ALA A 101 -13.02 0.64 -14.88
CA ALA A 101 -13.39 1.56 -15.94
C ALA A 101 -13.07 3.02 -15.61
N ASP A 102 -13.19 3.44 -14.35
CA ASP A 102 -12.79 4.77 -13.90
C ASP A 102 -11.26 4.91 -13.88
N ALA A 103 -10.56 3.91 -13.33
CA ALA A 103 -9.10 3.89 -13.29
C ALA A 103 -8.48 3.97 -14.70
N HIS A 104 -9.06 3.25 -15.66
CA HIS A 104 -8.63 3.27 -17.07
C HIS A 104 -8.84 4.62 -17.77
N ARG A 105 -9.71 5.48 -17.22
CA ARG A 105 -9.97 6.83 -17.74
C ARG A 105 -9.02 7.89 -17.17
N LEU A 106 -8.27 7.57 -16.11
CA LEU A 106 -7.30 8.49 -15.52
C LEU A 106 -6.18 8.82 -16.51
N ARG A 107 -5.76 10.09 -16.50
CA ARG A 107 -4.71 10.63 -17.36
C ARG A 107 -3.82 11.56 -16.56
N ASP A 108 -2.52 11.48 -16.80
CA ASP A 108 -1.57 12.48 -16.27
C ASP A 108 -1.55 13.75 -17.12
N ALA A 109 -0.74 14.73 -16.70
CA ALA A 109 -0.63 16.03 -17.35
C ALA A 109 -0.16 15.95 -18.81
N ASP A 110 0.57 14.89 -19.18
CA ASP A 110 1.05 14.64 -20.54
C ASP A 110 0.03 13.83 -21.37
N GLY A 111 -1.12 13.47 -20.78
CA GLY A 111 -2.19 12.70 -21.41
C GLY A 111 -1.98 11.18 -21.38
N THR A 112 -0.92 10.69 -20.71
CA THR A 112 -0.64 9.27 -20.54
C THR A 112 -1.71 8.66 -19.63
N THR A 113 -2.33 7.56 -20.06
CA THR A 113 -3.35 6.89 -19.24
C THR A 113 -2.71 6.07 -18.13
N LEU A 114 -3.44 5.85 -17.03
CA LEU A 114 -2.97 4.95 -15.97
C LEU A 114 -2.57 3.56 -16.53
N PRO A 115 -3.36 2.90 -17.39
CA PRO A 115 -2.95 1.64 -18.03
C PRO A 115 -1.62 1.71 -18.78
N ALA A 116 -1.38 2.77 -19.57
CA ALA A 116 -0.12 2.92 -20.31
C ALA A 116 1.08 3.12 -19.37
N ALA A 117 0.90 3.87 -18.29
CA ALA A 117 1.93 4.04 -17.27
C ALA A 117 2.23 2.73 -16.53
N MET A 118 1.19 1.93 -16.21
CA MET A 118 1.34 0.60 -15.62
C MET A 118 2.09 -0.35 -16.55
N GLU A 119 1.70 -0.44 -17.82
CA GLU A 119 2.38 -1.26 -18.83
C GLU A 119 3.85 -0.86 -18.98
N SER A 120 4.14 0.44 -19.07
CA SER A 120 5.51 0.97 -19.15
C SER A 120 6.35 0.61 -17.92
N ALA A 121 5.72 0.44 -16.76
CA ALA A 121 6.39 0.03 -15.53
C ALA A 121 6.40 -1.49 -15.33
N GLY A 122 5.94 -2.27 -16.33
CA GLY A 122 5.95 -3.74 -16.33
C GLY A 122 4.77 -4.39 -15.61
N TYR A 123 3.64 -3.70 -15.50
CA TYR A 123 2.43 -4.18 -14.83
C TYR A 123 1.30 -4.46 -15.83
N ASP A 124 0.44 -5.42 -15.51
CA ASP A 124 -0.75 -5.74 -16.28
C ASP A 124 -1.95 -4.89 -15.83
N PRO A 125 -2.39 -3.89 -16.62
CA PRO A 125 -3.54 -3.07 -16.27
C PRO A 125 -4.88 -3.79 -16.38
N GLY A 126 -4.92 -4.98 -17.00
CA GLY A 126 -6.09 -5.85 -17.05
C GLY A 126 -6.33 -6.61 -15.74
N ALA A 127 -5.31 -6.71 -14.87
CA ALA A 127 -5.40 -7.43 -13.61
C ALA A 127 -5.95 -6.58 -12.45
N ILE A 128 -5.99 -5.25 -12.57
CA ILE A 128 -6.42 -4.36 -11.49
C ILE A 128 -7.89 -4.56 -11.12
N GLY A 129 -8.24 -4.20 -9.88
CA GLY A 129 -9.63 -4.19 -9.43
C GLY A 129 -9.77 -4.49 -7.94
N SER A 130 -11.00 -4.74 -7.53
CA SER A 130 -11.33 -5.07 -6.15
C SER A 130 -10.66 -6.36 -5.70
N ASP A 131 -10.25 -6.38 -4.43
CA ASP A 131 -9.64 -7.55 -3.78
C ASP A 131 -10.32 -7.83 -2.43
N PRO A 132 -11.61 -8.23 -2.44
CA PRO A 132 -12.37 -8.48 -1.22
C PRO A 132 -11.79 -9.63 -0.40
N GLU A 133 -11.14 -10.61 -1.03
CA GLU A 133 -10.51 -11.74 -0.36
C GLU A 133 -9.31 -11.31 0.50
N ARG A 134 -8.52 -10.35 0.00
CA ARG A 134 -7.42 -9.74 0.77
C ARG A 134 -7.97 -8.90 1.91
N LEU A 135 -8.95 -8.04 1.64
CA LEU A 135 -9.52 -7.16 2.66
C LEU A 135 -10.22 -7.94 3.77
N ALA A 136 -10.85 -9.08 3.46
CA ALA A 136 -11.45 -9.97 4.46
C ALA A 136 -10.42 -10.57 5.44
N ARG A 137 -9.13 -10.56 5.11
CA ARG A 137 -8.06 -11.04 6.01
C ARG A 137 -7.64 -9.97 7.03
N ILE A 138 -8.04 -8.72 6.85
CA ILE A 138 -7.62 -7.60 7.71
C ILE A 138 -8.56 -7.50 8.91
N GLY A 139 -8.03 -7.69 10.11
CA GLY A 139 -8.75 -7.46 11.35
C GLY A 139 -8.61 -6.03 11.88
N ALA A 140 -7.46 -5.41 11.63
CA ALA A 140 -7.21 -4.00 11.96
C ALA A 140 -6.21 -3.37 10.97
N PHE A 141 -6.40 -2.08 10.67
CA PHE A 141 -5.44 -1.26 9.95
C PHE A 141 -5.03 -0.07 10.81
N VAL A 142 -3.73 0.16 10.96
CA VAL A 142 -3.16 1.27 11.74
C VAL A 142 -2.10 1.99 10.92
N GLU A 143 -2.35 3.26 10.64
CA GLU A 143 -1.42 4.14 9.93
C GLU A 143 -0.86 5.20 10.89
N LEU A 144 0.46 5.32 10.91
CA LEU A 144 1.14 6.45 11.53
C LEU A 144 1.37 7.50 10.46
N HIS A 145 0.97 8.74 10.74
CA HIS A 145 1.15 9.83 9.82
C HIS A 145 1.54 11.12 10.55
N VAL A 146 2.18 12.04 9.82
CA VAL A 146 2.30 13.43 10.29
C VAL A 146 0.91 14.08 10.31
N GLU A 147 0.71 15.06 11.19
CA GLU A 147 -0.58 15.79 11.30
C GLU A 147 -0.93 16.55 10.00
N GLN A 148 0.08 16.92 9.20
CA GLN A 148 -0.03 17.77 8.00
C GLN A 148 -0.57 19.20 8.28
N GLY A 149 -0.77 19.55 9.56
CA GLY A 149 -1.16 20.89 10.02
C GLY A 149 -0.02 21.92 9.94
N ARG A 150 -0.42 23.19 9.90
CA ARG A 150 0.45 24.36 9.99
C ARG A 150 0.50 24.92 11.41
#